data_AF-A0A662ULH2-F1
#
_entry.id   AF-A0A662ULH2-F1
#
_cell.length_a   1.000
_cell.length_b   1.000
_cell.length_c   1.000
_cell.angle_alpha   90.00
_cell.angle_beta   90.00
_cell.angle_gamma   90.00
#
_symmetry.space_group_name_H-M   'P 1'
#
loop_
_entity.id
_entity.type
_entity.pdbx_description
1 polymer ?
#
loop_
_entity_poly.entity_id
_entity_poly.type
_entity_poly.pdbx_seq_one_letter_code
_entity_poly.pdbx_strand_id
1 'polypeptide(L)'
;MLSVSEQILKMASHLRQKYDFPVLVFRGAVFKALIIGGTMELISFLGFEGTSSSFLVTNTPAGDLTICSVRAISEPKVYRNKIRDEGKVEVIKCRVCEDASGRREEVEFID
;
A
#
# COMPACT_ATOMS: atom_id res chain seq x y z
N MET A 1 17.48 15.29 -4.67
CA MET A 1 17.12 14.14 -3.82
C MET A 1 15.61 14.13 -3.74
N LEU A 2 14.93 13.04 -4.11
CA LEU A 2 13.46 13.01 -4.04
C LEU A 2 13.01 13.00 -2.58
N SER A 3 11.95 13.75 -2.27
CA SER A 3 11.25 13.65 -0.98
C SER A 3 10.71 12.23 -0.76
N VAL A 4 10.48 11.87 0.50
CA VAL A 4 9.88 10.57 0.87
C VAL A 4 8.54 10.39 0.16
N SER A 5 7.74 11.46 0.07
CA SER A 5 6.46 11.47 -0.63
C SER A 5 6.58 11.12 -2.11
N GLU A 6 7.53 11.71 -2.82
CA GLU A 6 7.77 11.41 -4.23
C GLU A 6 8.26 9.96 -4.43
N GLN A 7 9.04 9.43 -3.49
CA GLN A 7 9.50 8.04 -3.53
C GLN A 7 8.32 7.07 -3.33
N ILE A 8 7.45 7.33 -2.36
CA ILE A 8 6.23 6.54 -2.12
C ILE A 8 5.32 6.60 -3.35
N LEU A 9 5.09 7.77 -3.93
CA LEU A 9 4.24 7.92 -5.11
C LEU A 9 4.81 7.13 -6.30
N LYS A 10 6.11 7.27 -6.58
CA LYS A 10 6.78 6.51 -7.64
C LYS A 10 6.65 5.00 -7.41
N MET A 11 6.81 4.56 -6.16
CA MET A 11 6.64 3.15 -5.79
C MET A 11 5.19 2.68 -5.98
N ALA A 12 4.20 3.45 -5.55
CA ALA A 12 2.79 3.13 -5.72
C ALA A 12 2.40 3.02 -7.21
N SER A 13 2.89 3.92 -8.06
CA SER A 13 2.71 3.82 -9.51
C SER A 13 3.37 2.55 -10.08
N HIS A 14 4.55 2.16 -9.60
CA HIS A 14 5.20 0.91 -10.00
C HIS A 14 4.39 -0.32 -9.57
N LEU A 15 3.92 -0.34 -8.32
CA LEU A 15 3.10 -1.42 -7.76
C LEU A 15 1.79 -1.57 -8.55
N ARG A 16 1.17 -0.45 -8.96
CA ARG A 16 -0.03 -0.43 -9.81
C ARG A 16 0.14 -1.15 -11.13
N GLN A 17 1.32 -1.04 -11.73
CA GLN A 17 1.61 -1.67 -13.02
C GLN A 17 1.96 -3.15 -12.88
N LYS A 18 2.51 -3.53 -11.73
CA LYS A 18 3.09 -4.85 -11.48
C LYS A 18 2.10 -5.84 -10.86
N TYR A 19 1.19 -5.35 -10.02
CA TYR A 19 0.30 -6.19 -9.22
C TYR A 19 -1.15 -5.72 -9.32
N ASP A 20 -2.08 -6.66 -9.16
CA ASP A 20 -3.48 -6.33 -8.90
C ASP A 20 -3.63 -5.70 -7.52
N PHE A 21 -4.47 -4.67 -7.43
CA PHE A 21 -4.81 -4.02 -6.17
C PHE A 21 -6.00 -4.67 -5.45
N PRO A 22 -6.13 -4.46 -4.12
CA PRO A 22 -5.25 -3.66 -3.26
C PRO A 22 -3.96 -4.37 -2.82
N VAL A 23 -2.92 -3.58 -2.52
CA VAL A 23 -1.61 -4.06 -2.09
C VAL A 23 -1.16 -3.29 -0.85
N LEU A 24 -0.81 -4.01 0.22
CA LEU A 24 -0.17 -3.45 1.40
C LEU A 24 1.35 -3.50 1.24
N VAL A 25 2.01 -2.36 1.46
CA VAL A 25 3.44 -2.29 1.74
C VAL A 25 3.61 -2.12 3.24
N PHE A 26 4.34 -3.03 3.89
CA PHE A 26 4.63 -2.98 5.31
C PHE A 26 6.12 -3.16 5.55
N ARG A 27 6.81 -2.07 5.89
CA ARG A 27 8.27 -2.05 6.08
C ARG A 27 9.04 -2.73 4.93
N GLY A 28 8.60 -2.44 3.71
CA GLY A 28 9.18 -2.98 2.48
C GLY A 28 8.66 -4.34 2.06
N ALA A 29 7.97 -5.11 2.92
CA ALA A 29 7.28 -6.32 2.50
C ALA A 29 5.98 -5.96 1.75
N VAL A 30 5.72 -6.63 0.63
CA VAL A 30 4.55 -6.36 -0.22
C VAL A 30 3.57 -7.54 -0.14
N PHE A 31 2.31 -7.23 0.12
CA PHE A 31 1.24 -8.20 0.28
C PHE A 31 0.06 -7.85 -0.61
N LYS A 32 -0.52 -8.85 -1.29
CA LYS A 32 -1.86 -8.71 -1.84
C LYS A 32 -2.84 -8.63 -0.68
N ALA A 33 -3.71 -7.63 -0.71
CA ALA A 33 -4.69 -7.41 0.33
C ALA A 33 -6.11 -7.51 -0.23
N LEU A 34 -7.09 -7.65 0.66
CA LEU A 34 -8.50 -7.51 0.37
C LEU A 34 -9.11 -6.59 1.44
N ILE A 35 -10.01 -5.70 1.03
CA ILE A 35 -10.71 -4.80 1.95
C ILE A 35 -12.19 -5.17 1.95
N ILE A 36 -12.68 -5.74 3.04
CA ILE A 36 -14.07 -6.15 3.22
C ILE A 36 -14.66 -5.46 4.44
N GLY A 37 -15.73 -4.69 4.26
CA GLY A 37 -16.45 -4.08 5.39
C GLY A 37 -15.57 -3.18 6.28
N GLY A 38 -14.55 -2.53 5.70
CA GLY A 38 -13.60 -1.68 6.43
C GLY A 38 -12.45 -2.42 7.12
N THR A 39 -12.39 -3.76 7.02
CA THR A 39 -11.28 -4.58 7.51
C THR A 39 -10.38 -4.98 6.35
N MET A 40 -9.07 -5.02 6.59
CA MET A 40 -8.08 -5.46 5.61
C MET A 40 -7.55 -6.85 5.96
N GLU A 41 -7.56 -7.75 4.98
CA GLU A 41 -7.05 -9.12 5.08
C GLU A 41 -5.86 -9.30 4.11
N LEU A 42 -4.84 -10.06 4.50
CA LEU A 42 -3.67 -10.30 3.66
C LEU A 42 -3.79 -11.66 2.97
N ILE A 43 -3.85 -11.63 1.63
CA ILE A 43 -4.13 -12.82 0.82
C ILE A 43 -2.84 -13.57 0.48
N SER A 44 -1.79 -12.86 0.07
CA SER A 44 -0.52 -13.47 -0.32
C SER A 44 0.64 -12.50 -0.18
N PHE A 45 1.83 -13.06 0.05
CA PHE A 45 3.08 -12.31 0.02
C PHE A 45 3.60 -12.24 -1.42
N LEU A 46 3.93 -11.04 -1.89
CA LEU A 46 4.33 -10.76 -3.27
C LEU A 46 5.84 -10.51 -3.43
N GLY A 47 6.52 -10.11 -2.36
CA GLY A 47 7.96 -9.84 -2.38
C GLY A 47 8.36 -8.66 -1.50
N PHE A 48 9.49 -8.05 -1.83
CA PHE A 48 10.02 -6.89 -1.13
C PHE A 48 10.24 -5.72 -2.09
N GLU A 49 10.04 -4.51 -1.59
CA GLU A 49 10.36 -3.24 -2.23
C GLU A 49 11.22 -2.40 -1.27
N GLY A 50 12.13 -1.60 -1.81
CA GLY A 50 13.12 -0.86 -1.01
C GLY A 50 12.54 0.35 -0.27
N THR A 51 11.74 0.13 0.77
CA THR A 51 11.20 1.18 1.65
C THR A 51 11.05 0.68 3.09
N SER A 52 11.18 1.58 4.06
CA SER A 52 10.82 1.33 5.46
C SER A 52 9.39 1.75 5.80
N SER A 53 8.73 2.49 4.91
CA SER A 53 7.38 3.01 5.13
C SER A 53 6.33 1.91 5.05
N SER A 54 5.18 2.18 5.66
CA SER A 54 4.00 1.31 5.58
C SER A 54 2.81 2.08 5.04
N PHE A 55 2.24 1.58 3.95
CA PHE A 55 1.10 2.21 3.28
C PHE A 55 0.35 1.18 2.46
N LEU A 56 -0.93 1.43 2.26
CA LEU A 56 -1.80 0.65 1.40
C LEU A 56 -1.92 1.38 0.06
N VAL A 57 -1.80 0.65 -1.04
CA VAL A 57 -2.08 1.14 -2.38
C VAL A 57 -3.35 0.46 -2.89
N THR A 58 -4.31 1.25 -3.33
CA THR A 58 -5.61 0.81 -3.83
C THR A 58 -6.07 1.72 -4.96
N ASN A 59 -7.23 1.39 -5.55
CA ASN A 59 -7.90 2.27 -6.50
C ASN A 59 -9.29 2.65 -6.00
N THR A 60 -9.74 3.85 -6.38
CA THR A 60 -11.18 4.18 -6.34
C THR A 60 -11.94 3.34 -7.37
N PRO A 61 -13.28 3.25 -7.29
CA PRO A 61 -14.09 2.65 -8.35
C PRO A 61 -13.91 3.31 -9.72
N ALA A 62 -13.49 4.59 -9.76
CA ALA A 62 -13.17 5.31 -10.99
C ALA A 62 -11.78 4.96 -11.55
N GLY A 63 -10.97 4.19 -10.82
CA GLY A 63 -9.63 3.81 -11.22
C GLY A 63 -8.53 4.80 -10.81
N ASP A 64 -8.82 5.72 -9.88
CA ASP A 64 -7.82 6.67 -9.37
C ASP A 64 -6.86 5.96 -8.41
N LEU A 65 -5.56 6.19 -8.57
CA LEU A 65 -4.55 5.68 -7.65
C LEU A 65 -4.74 6.34 -6.29
N THR A 66 -5.01 5.52 -5.30
CA THR A 66 -5.22 5.95 -3.92
C THR A 66 -4.18 5.32 -3.03
N ILE A 67 -3.53 6.14 -2.21
CA ILE A 67 -2.59 5.67 -1.21
C ILE A 67 -3.17 5.99 0.16
N CYS A 68 -3.14 5.00 1.05
CA CYS A 68 -3.62 5.14 2.40
C CYS A 68 -2.49 4.93 3.41
N SER A 69 -2.42 5.82 4.40
CA SER A 69 -1.62 5.57 5.60
C SER A 69 -2.28 4.47 6.41
N VAL A 70 -1.43 3.63 7.00
CA VAL A 70 -1.86 2.47 7.77
C VAL A 70 -1.14 2.43 9.10
N ARG A 71 -1.77 1.79 10.08
CA ARG A 71 -1.19 1.53 11.39
C ARG A 71 -1.27 0.04 11.68
N ALA A 72 -0.14 -0.58 11.99
CA ALA A 72 -0.14 -1.94 12.49
C ALA A 72 -0.49 -1.96 13.98
N ILE A 73 -1.53 -2.70 14.33
CA ILE A 73 -1.82 -3.13 15.71
C ILE A 73 -0.96 -4.35 16.05
N SER A 74 -0.85 -5.27 15.10
CA SER A 74 0.09 -6.39 15.14
C SER A 74 0.71 -6.59 13.77
N GLU A 75 2.00 -6.94 13.74
CA GLU A 75 2.76 -7.01 12.49
C GLU A 75 2.48 -8.29 11.71
N PRO A 76 2.33 -8.23 10.38
CA PRO A 76 2.30 -9.42 9.54
C PRO A 76 3.66 -10.14 9.57
N LYS A 77 3.63 -11.47 9.59
CA LYS A 77 4.83 -12.31 9.57
C LYS A 77 4.88 -13.17 8.34
N VAL A 78 6.02 -13.14 7.67
CA VAL A 78 6.32 -13.97 6.50
C VAL A 78 7.44 -14.94 6.85
N TYR A 79 7.24 -16.22 6.51
CA TYR A 79 8.27 -17.24 6.60
C TYR A 79 8.28 -18.09 5.34
N ARG A 80 9.45 -18.18 4.69
CA ARG A 80 9.64 -18.88 3.41
C ARG A 80 8.60 -18.46 2.36
N ASN A 81 8.44 -17.15 2.17
CA ASN A 81 7.50 -16.54 1.22
C ASN A 81 6.02 -16.90 1.44
N LYS A 82 5.66 -17.33 2.65
CA LYS A 82 4.27 -17.60 3.04
C LYS A 82 3.90 -16.73 4.23
N ILE A 83 2.70 -16.17 4.20
CA ILE A 83 2.11 -15.49 5.34
C ILE A 83 1.90 -16.55 6.44
N ARG A 84 2.41 -16.28 7.64
CA ARG A 84 2.23 -17.12 8.82
C ARG A 84 1.31 -16.49 9.85
N ASP A 85 1.27 -15.17 9.83
CA ASP A 85 0.46 -14.32 10.68
C ASP A 85 0.12 -13.12 9.81
N GLU A 86 -1.17 -12.87 9.58
CA GLU A 86 -1.61 -11.72 8.79
C GLU A 86 -1.43 -10.41 9.57
N GLY A 87 -1.20 -10.50 10.88
CA GLY A 87 -1.23 -9.34 11.76
C GLY A 87 -2.59 -8.66 11.75
N LYS A 88 -2.61 -7.40 12.18
CA LYS A 88 -3.79 -6.55 12.12
C LYS A 88 -3.34 -5.16 11.76
N VAL A 89 -3.78 -4.68 10.60
CA VAL A 89 -3.41 -3.37 10.06
C VAL A 89 -4.67 -2.58 9.79
N GLU A 90 -4.73 -1.38 10.35
CA GLU A 90 -5.85 -0.45 10.18
C GLU A 90 -5.50 0.62 9.16
N VAL A 91 -6.46 0.94 8.29
CA VAL A 91 -6.38 2.09 7.39
C VAL A 91 -6.74 3.34 8.19
N ILE A 92 -5.86 4.33 8.20
CA ILE A 92 -6.06 5.57 8.97
C ILE A 92 -6.62 6.68 8.08
N LYS A 93 -5.96 6.93 6.94
CA LYS A 93 -6.37 7.98 6.01
C LYS A 93 -5.97 7.62 4.59
N CYS A 94 -6.89 7.78 3.64
CA CYS A 94 -6.62 7.63 2.22
C CYS A 94 -6.56 8.99 1.52
N ARG A 95 -5.72 9.08 0.48
CA ARG A 95 -5.68 10.22 -0.43
C ARG A 95 -5.61 9.71 -1.86
N VAL A 96 -6.36 10.35 -2.75
CA VAL A 96 -6.18 10.17 -4.19
C VAL A 96 -4.87 10.88 -4.56
N CYS A 97 -4.00 10.18 -5.26
CA CYS A 97 -2.67 10.68 -5.62
C CYS A 97 -2.51 10.87 -7.12
N GLU A 98 -3.23 10.08 -7.92
CA GLU A 98 -3.29 10.21 -9.37
C GLU A 98 -4.70 9.85 -9.83
N ASP A 99 -5.37 10.77 -10.53
CA ASP A 99 -6.69 10.47 -11.09
C ASP A 99 -6.59 9.51 -12.30
N ALA A 100 -7.72 8.98 -12.75
CA ALA A 100 -7.78 8.10 -13.92
C ALA A 100 -7.25 8.74 -15.22
N SER A 101 -7.14 10.08 -15.27
CA SER A 101 -6.54 10.82 -16.39
C SER A 101 -5.03 11.01 -16.28
N GLY A 102 -4.41 10.53 -15.20
CA GLY A 102 -2.97 10.62 -14.95
C GLY A 102 -2.52 11.94 -14.31
N ARG A 103 -3.46 12.78 -13.85
CA ARG A 103 -3.10 14.03 -13.15
C ARG A 103 -2.74 13.72 -11.71
N ARG A 104 -1.58 14.20 -11.28
CA ARG A 104 -1.03 13.98 -9.95
C ARG A 104 -1.39 15.12 -9.01
N GLU A 105 -1.75 14.76 -7.79
CA GLU A 105 -1.86 15.72 -6.69
C GLU A 105 -0.55 15.75 -5.89
N GLU A 106 -0.24 16.89 -5.30
CA GLU A 106 0.85 17.00 -4.34
C GLU A 106 0.40 16.35 -3.02
N VAL A 107 1.08 15.28 -2.61
CA VAL A 107 0.68 14.49 -1.45
C VAL A 107 1.75 14.55 -0.38
N GLU A 108 1.43 15.15 0.76
CA GLU A 108 2.22 15.00 1.98
C GLU A 108 1.78 13.73 2.72
N PHE A 109 2.69 12.76 2.78
CA PHE A 109 2.54 11.59 3.63
C PHE A 109 3.07 11.91 5.02
N ILE A 110 2.26 11.64 6.03
CA ILE A 110 2.65 11.75 7.44
C ILE A 110 3.17 10.36 7.81
N ASP A 111 4.46 10.27 8.14
CA ASP A 111 5.10 9.09 8.71
C ASP A 111 4.79 8.99 10.22
#